data_AF-A0A842PWF0-F1
#
_entry.id   AF-A0A842PWF0-F1
#
_cell.length_a   1.000
_cell.length_b   1.000
_cell.length_c   1.000
_cell.angle_alpha   90.00
_cell.angle_beta   90.00
_cell.angle_gamma   90.00
#
_symmetry.space_group_name_H-M   'P 1'
#
loop_
_entity.id
_entity.type
_entity.pdbx_description
1 polymer ?
#
loop_
_entity_poly.entity_id
_entity_poly.type
_entity_poly.pdbx_seq_one_letter_code
_entity_poly.pdbx_strand_id
1 'polypeptide(L)'
;DEAVVVGYPICDWTDNWYTRRGAAEYDRLHGIVMRDPFAADAVERLDRCMETDGVLGCRLGAACPYDRMWETFDPSVTWRG
;
A
#
# COMPACT_ATOMS: atom_id res chain seq x y z
N ASP A 1 8.74 21.39 3.56
CA ASP A 1 7.58 20.54 3.24
C ASP A 1 7.98 19.07 3.30
N GLU A 2 7.39 18.36 4.25
CA GLU A 2 7.49 16.90 4.39
C GLU A 2 6.39 16.23 3.58
N ALA A 3 6.60 14.98 3.16
CA ALA A 3 5.60 14.24 2.38
C ALA A 3 5.56 12.75 2.76
N VAL A 4 4.42 12.11 2.48
CA VAL A 4 4.20 10.69 2.72
C VAL A 4 4.08 9.95 1.39
N VAL A 5 4.98 9.01 1.15
CA VAL A 5 4.94 8.06 0.05
C VAL A 5 4.06 6.89 0.46
N VAL A 6 2.97 6.68 -0.29
CA VAL A 6 2.05 5.57 -0.07
C VAL A 6 2.24 4.55 -1.16
N GLY A 7 2.30 3.26 -0.79
CA GLY A 7 2.23 2.15 -1.74
C GLY A 7 1.07 2.33 -2.73
N TYR A 8 1.33 2.19 -4.02
CA TYR A 8 0.35 2.30 -5.08
C TYR A 8 0.15 0.92 -5.72
N PRO A 9 -1.10 0.46 -5.88
CA PRO A 9 -1.38 -0.89 -6.35
C PRO A 9 -1.30 -0.98 -7.89
N ILE A 10 -0.10 -0.86 -8.47
CA ILE A 10 0.12 -1.04 -9.92
C ILE A 10 0.97 -2.27 -10.27
N CYS A 11 1.61 -2.95 -9.30
CA CYS A 11 2.46 -4.14 -9.51
C CYS A 11 2.20 -5.22 -8.42
N ASP A 12 3.22 -6.02 -8.03
CA ASP A 12 3.19 -6.76 -6.75
C ASP A 12 2.97 -5.77 -5.61
N TRP A 13 1.70 -5.57 -5.29
CA TRP A 13 1.18 -4.46 -4.51
C TRP A 13 1.61 -4.55 -3.05
N THR A 14 2.31 -5.62 -2.66
CA THR A 14 2.88 -5.84 -1.32
C THR A 14 4.41 -5.75 -1.25
N ASP A 15 5.11 -5.50 -2.36
CA ASP A 15 6.59 -5.46 -2.43
C ASP A 15 7.17 -4.30 -1.60
N ASN A 16 6.51 -3.13 -1.58
CA ASN A 16 6.88 -1.94 -0.80
C ASN A 16 8.31 -1.41 -0.99
N TRP A 17 9.11 -1.98 -1.89
CA TRP A 17 10.52 -1.62 -2.10
C TRP A 17 10.73 -0.12 -2.24
N TYR A 18 9.95 0.57 -3.09
CA TYR A 18 10.17 1.98 -3.38
C TYR A 18 9.74 2.88 -2.21
N THR A 19 8.69 2.47 -1.49
CA THR A 19 8.20 3.19 -0.32
C THR A 19 9.22 3.12 0.81
N ARG A 20 9.77 1.93 1.06
CA ARG A 20 10.83 1.72 2.06
C ARG A 20 12.10 2.47 1.70
N ARG A 21 12.52 2.41 0.43
CA ARG A 21 13.68 3.16 -0.06
C ARG A 21 13.50 4.67 0.09
N GLY A 22 12.35 5.19 -0.31
CA GLY A 22 12.04 6.62 -0.19
C GLY A 22 12.07 7.10 1.26
N ALA A 23 11.50 6.32 2.17
CA ALA A 23 11.51 6.63 3.61
C ALA A 23 12.92 6.59 4.23
N ALA A 24 13.75 5.62 3.83
CA ALA A 24 15.09 5.44 4.38
C ALA A 24 16.15 6.39 3.79
N GLU A 25 16.03 6.77 2.52
CA GLU A 25 17.06 7.57 1.82
C GLU A 25 16.81 9.08 1.87
N TYR A 26 15.60 9.53 2.24
CA TYR A 26 15.23 10.94 2.21
C TYR A 26 14.56 11.37 3.51
N ASP A 27 15.25 12.17 4.33
CA ASP A 27 14.77 12.64 5.65
C ASP A 27 13.42 13.38 5.64
N ARG A 28 12.99 13.87 4.48
CA ARG A 28 11.72 14.60 4.28
C ARG A 28 10.60 13.75 3.71
N LEU A 29 10.87 12.47 3.43
CA LEU A 29 9.90 11.51 2.91
C LEU A 29 9.63 10.43 3.96
N HIS A 30 8.36 10.14 4.18
CA HIS A 30 7.92 9.07 5.08
C HIS A 30 7.17 8.00 4.30
N GLY A 31 7.16 6.77 4.82
CA GLY A 31 6.54 5.62 4.16
C GLY A 31 5.26 5.14 4.82
N ILE A 32 4.26 4.81 4.01
CA ILE A 32 3.12 3.97 4.41
C ILE A 32 3.12 2.71 3.53
N VAL A 33 3.42 1.57 4.14
CA VAL A 33 3.54 0.29 3.43
C VAL A 33 2.19 -0.37 3.22
N MET A 34 2.01 -1.06 2.10
CA MET A 34 0.81 -1.81 1.78
C MET A 34 0.92 -3.26 2.21
N ARG A 35 -0.11 -3.78 2.88
CA ARG A 35 -0.17 -5.18 3.34
C ARG A 35 -1.46 -5.83 2.93
N ASP A 36 -1.35 -7.10 2.57
CA ASP A 36 -2.45 -8.05 2.60
C ASP A 36 -2.67 -8.52 4.05
N PRO A 37 -3.80 -8.19 4.69
CA PRO A 37 -4.07 -8.65 6.05
C PRO A 37 -4.44 -10.14 6.12
N PHE A 38 -4.75 -10.79 4.99
CA PHE A 38 -5.18 -12.20 4.95
C PHE A 38 -4.06 -13.16 4.53
N ALA A 39 -2.92 -12.64 4.07
CA ALA A 39 -1.74 -13.44 3.80
C ALA A 39 -1.23 -14.14 5.07
N ALA A 40 -0.79 -15.39 4.95
CA ALA A 40 -0.31 -16.18 6.10
C ALA A 40 0.92 -15.56 6.78
N ASP A 41 1.73 -14.79 6.04
CA ASP A 41 2.92 -14.09 6.53
C ASP A 41 2.67 -12.58 6.78
N ALA A 42 1.39 -12.16 6.88
CA ALA A 42 1.02 -10.76 6.98
C ALA A 42 1.73 -9.99 8.09
N VAL A 43 1.83 -10.61 9.27
CA VAL A 43 2.48 -10.03 10.46
C VAL A 43 3.99 -9.95 10.27
N GLU A 44 4.64 -11.06 9.91
CA GLU A 44 6.10 -11.10 9.73
C GLU A 44 6.58 -10.07 8.70
N ARG A 45 5.84 -9.92 7.60
CA ARG A 45 6.20 -8.93 6.58
C ARG A 45 5.90 -7.50 7.00
N LEU A 46 4.87 -7.27 7.82
CA LEU A 46 4.62 -5.95 8.38
C LEU A 46 5.75 -5.56 9.32
N ASP A 47 6.15 -6.43 10.24
CA ASP A 47 7.25 -6.18 11.18
C ASP A 47 8.53 -5.79 10.44
N ARG A 48 8.91 -6.56 9.43
CA ARG A 48 10.07 -6.28 8.56
C ARG A 48 9.99 -4.93 7.84
N CYS A 49 8.77 -4.48 7.51
CA CYS A 49 8.58 -3.16 6.89
C CYS A 49 8.71 -2.04 7.92
N MET A 50 8.18 -2.24 9.13
CA MET A 50 8.22 -1.27 10.22
C MET A 50 9.62 -1.08 10.79
N GLU A 51 10.53 -2.05 10.60
CA GLU A 51 11.98 -1.91 10.89
C GLU A 51 12.68 -0.88 9.99
N THR A 52 12.04 -0.38 8.93
CA THR A 52 12.64 0.62 8.05
C THR A 52 12.42 2.02 8.62
N ASP A 53 13.51 2.75 8.86
CA ASP A 53 13.46 4.14 9.31
C ASP A 53 12.58 5.00 8.39
N GLY A 54 11.77 5.87 9.00
CA GLY A 54 10.84 6.74 8.28
C GLY A 54 9.52 6.08 7.85
N VAL A 55 9.32 4.78 8.08
CA VAL A 55 8.00 4.13 7.90
C VAL A 55 7.10 4.46 9.10
N LEU A 56 5.92 5.02 8.83
CA LEU A 56 4.99 5.51 9.86
C LEU A 56 3.82 4.56 10.12
N GLY A 57 3.61 3.57 9.25
CA GLY A 57 2.49 2.64 9.38
C GLY A 57 2.17 1.91 8.09
N CYS A 58 0.95 1.35 8.04
CA CYS A 58 0.52 0.52 6.93
C CYS A 58 -0.89 0.87 6.40
N ARG A 59 -1.11 0.51 5.13
CA ARG A 59 -2.41 0.51 4.45
C ARG A 59 -2.81 -0.94 4.18
N LEU A 60 -4.01 -1.31 4.62
CA LEU A 60 -4.56 -2.65 4.43
C LEU A 60 -5.26 -2.76 3.09
N GLY A 61 -4.74 -3.61 2.20
CA GLY A 61 -5.36 -3.96 0.92
C GLY A 61 -6.44 -5.04 1.09
N ALA A 62 -7.44 -4.79 1.94
CA ALA A 62 -8.47 -5.78 2.25
C ALA A 62 -9.52 -5.96 1.14
N ALA A 63 -9.72 -4.94 0.29
CA ALA A 63 -10.74 -4.93 -0.74
C ALA A 63 -10.16 -5.25 -2.13
N CYS A 64 -9.33 -4.36 -2.69
CA CYS A 64 -8.89 -4.39 -4.09
C CYS A 64 -8.42 -5.76 -4.66
N PRO A 65 -7.63 -6.60 -3.93
CA PRO A 65 -7.17 -7.89 -4.46
C PRO A 65 -8.23 -8.99 -4.44
N TYR A 66 -9.23 -8.85 -3.57
CA TYR A 66 -10.30 -9.81 -3.34
C TYR A 66 -11.63 -9.36 -3.92
N ASP A 67 -11.70 -8.10 -4.31
CA ASP A 67 -12.86 -7.49 -4.91
C ASP A 67 -12.95 -7.92 -6.38
N ARG A 68 -14.14 -8.35 -6.77
CA ARG A 68 -14.47 -8.61 -8.18
C ARG A 68 -14.76 -7.31 -8.92
N MET A 69 -14.40 -6.16 -8.35
CA MET A 69 -14.57 -4.82 -8.89
C MET A 69 -14.33 -4.80 -10.40
N TRP A 70 -13.20 -5.31 -10.89
CA TRP A 70 -12.88 -5.31 -12.33
C TRP A 70 -13.79 -6.19 -13.19
N GLU A 71 -14.38 -7.24 -12.61
CA GLU A 71 -15.36 -8.10 -13.30
C GLU A 71 -16.77 -7.50 -13.29
N THR A 72 -17.09 -6.66 -12.30
CA THR A 72 -18.41 -6.04 -12.13
C THR A 72 -18.44 -4.55 -12.45
N PHE A 73 -17.30 -3.97 -12.84
CA PHE A 73 -17.17 -2.55 -13.15
C PHE A 73 -17.90 -2.25 -14.44
N ASP A 74 -19.00 -1.52 -14.34
CA ASP A 74 -19.72 -0.98 -15.49
C ASP A 74 -19.26 0.46 -15.75
N PRO A 75 -18.39 0.69 -16.74
CA PRO A 75 -17.89 2.04 -17.06
C PRO A 75 -18.99 2.95 -17.63
N SER A 76 -20.16 2.41 -17.98
CA SER A 76 -21.28 3.18 -18.54
C SER A 76 -22.15 3.82 -17.47
N VAL A 77 -22.03 3.41 -16.20
CA VAL A 77 -22.77 4.00 -15.08
C VAL A 77 -22.23 5.40 -14.81
N THR A 78 -23.10 6.39 -14.99
CA THR A 78 -22.85 7.76 -14.58
C THR A 78 -23.63 8.06 -13.31
N TRP A 79 -23.03 8.85 -12.41
CA TRP A 79 -23.73 9.32 -11.22
C TRP A 79 -24.88 10.24 -11.67
N ARG A 80 -26.14 9.77 -11.55
CA ARG A 80 -27.33 10.57 -11.85
C ARG A 80 -27.73 11.31 -10.57
N GLY A 81 -27.62 12.64 -10.63
CA GLY A 81 -28.27 13.55 -9.68
C GLY A 81 -29.76 13.69 -9.95
#